data_AF-A0A356V2A3-F1
#
_entry.id   AF-A0A356V2A3-F1
#
_cell.length_a   1.000
_cell.length_b   1.000
_cell.length_c   1.000
_cell.angle_alpha   90.00
_cell.angle_beta   90.00
_cell.angle_gamma   90.00
#
_symmetry.space_group_name_H-M   'P 1'
#
loop_
_entity.id
_entity.type
_entity.pdbx_description
1 polymer ?
#
loop_
_entity_poly.entity_id
_entity_poly.type
_entity_poly.pdbx_seq_one_letter_code
_entity_poly.pdbx_strand_id
1 'polypeptide(L)' 'YMKADKPLTAEYTANGSEPFQYNTKTGLRTIAGLMSLPDSALDDPEEALLWATRSFLAVQIAAENRAEAKQLKT' A
#
# COMPACT_ATOMS: atom_id res chain seq x y z
N TYR A 1 0.40 -3.79 -7.96
CA TYR A 1 -0.05 -3.61 -6.56
C TYR A 1 1.05 -2.91 -5.78
N MET A 2 0.67 -2.00 -4.89
CA MET A 2 1.56 -1.11 -4.13
C MET A 2 1.29 -1.19 -2.62
N LYS A 3 2.31 -0.94 -1.81
CA LYS A 3 2.15 -0.95 -0.35
C LYS A 3 1.49 0.36 0.07
N ALA A 4 0.56 0.27 1.02
CA ALA A 4 -0.08 1.43 1.59
C ALA A 4 -0.21 1.29 3.11
N ASP A 5 0.03 2.40 3.80
CA ASP A 5 -0.40 2.59 5.19
C ASP A 5 -1.86 3.05 5.23
N LYS A 6 -2.41 3.30 6.42
CA LYS A 6 -3.85 3.62 6.55
C LYS A 6 -4.27 4.88 5.78
N PRO A 7 -3.55 6.02 5.88
CA PRO A 7 -3.87 7.21 5.09
C PRO A 7 -3.80 6.94 3.58
N LEU A 8 -2.70 6.34 3.11
CA LEU A 8 -2.51 6.11 1.68
C LEU A 8 -3.52 5.09 1.13
N THR A 9 -3.98 4.14 1.95
CA THR A 9 -5.04 3.18 1.57
C THR A 9 -6.36 3.90 1.27
N ALA A 10 -6.72 4.92 2.06
CA ALA A 10 -7.93 5.70 1.82
C ALA A 10 -7.84 6.47 0.49
N GLU A 11 -6.65 6.97 0.16
CA GLU A 11 -6.43 7.69 -1.10
C GLU A 11 -6.46 6.76 -2.32
N TYR A 12 -5.83 5.58 -2.23
CA TYR A 12 -5.95 4.55 -3.26
C TYR A 12 -7.43 4.18 -3.49
N THR A 13 -8.19 3.97 -2.41
CA THR A 13 -9.62 3.63 -2.48
C THR A 13 -10.44 4.75 -3.12
N ALA A 14 -10.16 6.01 -2.78
CA ALA A 14 -10.83 7.18 -3.37
C ALA A 14 -10.57 7.32 -4.90
N ASN A 15 -9.47 6.75 -5.40
CA ASN A 15 -9.12 6.69 -6.81
C ASN A 15 -9.47 5.33 -7.45
N GLY A 16 -10.40 4.58 -6.86
CA GLY A 16 -10.92 3.33 -7.43
C GLY A 16 -10.01 2.12 -7.28
N SER A 17 -8.93 2.21 -6.52
CA SER A 17 -8.08 1.04 -6.25
C SER A 17 -8.69 0.12 -5.20
N GLU A 18 -8.34 -1.16 -5.28
CA GLU A 18 -8.84 -2.21 -4.39
C GLU A 18 -7.72 -2.93 -3.64
N PRO A 19 -7.97 -3.44 -2.43
CA PRO A 19 -6.99 -4.27 -1.73
C PRO A 19 -6.79 -5.60 -2.44
N PHE A 20 -5.56 -6.08 -2.45
CA PHE A 20 -5.18 -7.37 -3.00
C PHE A 20 -5.87 -8.50 -2.24
N GLN A 21 -6.50 -9.39 -2.99
CA GLN A 21 -7.27 -10.51 -2.48
C GLN A 21 -6.87 -11.81 -3.19
N TYR A 22 -6.82 -12.91 -2.45
CA TYR A 22 -6.56 -14.22 -3.02
C TYR A 22 -7.30 -15.33 -2.26
N ASN A 23 -7.64 -16.40 -2.99
CA ASN A 23 -8.33 -17.55 -2.42
C ASN A 23 -7.37 -18.45 -1.64
N THR A 24 -7.84 -18.95 -0.50
CA THR A 24 -7.17 -19.95 0.32
C THR A 24 -8.10 -21.14 0.55
N LYS A 25 -7.58 -22.26 1.07
CA LYS A 25 -8.39 -23.45 1.39
C LYS A 25 -9.53 -23.15 2.39
N THR A 26 -9.37 -22.11 3.19
CA THR A 26 -10.32 -21.71 4.25
C THR A 26 -11.15 -20.48 3.87
N GLY A 27 -11.03 -19.95 2.65
CA GLY A 27 -11.79 -18.79 2.17
C GLY A 27 -10.92 -17.68 1.56
N LEU A 28 -11.54 -16.53 1.33
CA LEU A 28 -10.90 -15.36 0.72
C LEU A 28 -10.01 -14.65 1.75
N ARG A 29 -8.76 -14.37 1.37
CA ARG A 29 -7.83 -13.60 2.18
C ARG A 29 -7.54 -12.24 1.54
N THR A 30 -7.74 -11.18 2.32
CA THR A 30 -7.48 -9.79 1.93
C THR A 30 -6.21 -9.28 2.58
N ILE A 31 -5.32 -8.66 1.80
CA ILE A 31 -4.15 -7.94 2.31
C ILE A 31 -4.46 -6.43 2.26
N ALA A 32 -5.03 -5.90 3.34
CA ALA A 32 -5.54 -4.52 3.38
C ALA A 32 -4.49 -3.43 3.07
N GLY A 33 -3.21 -3.68 3.34
CA GLY A 33 -2.12 -2.73 3.05
C GLY A 33 -1.39 -3.00 1.74
N LEU A 34 -2.00 -3.70 0.79
CA LEU A 34 -1.47 -3.95 -0.55
C LEU A 34 -2.57 -3.62 -1.56
N MET A 35 -2.50 -2.45 -2.19
CA MET A 35 -3.56 -1.89 -3.03
C MET A 35 -3.24 -2.07 -4.52
N SER A 36 -4.24 -2.19 -5.39
CA SER A 36 -4.05 -2.05 -6.83
C SER A 36 -3.59 -0.62 -7.17
N LEU A 37 -3.08 -0.42 -8.39
CA LEU A 37 -2.98 0.94 -8.90
C LEU A 37 -4.37 1.39 -9.37
N PRO A 38 -4.65 2.71 -9.39
CA PRO A 38 -5.80 3.24 -10.10
C PRO A 38 -5.73 2.87 -11.57
N ASP A 39 -6.89 2.67 -12.20
CA ASP A 39 -6.97 2.30 -13.61
C ASP A 39 -6.33 3.37 -14.52
N SER A 40 -6.47 4.66 -14.18
CA SER A 40 -5.87 5.77 -14.93
C SER A 40 -4.34 5.69 -14.98
N ALA A 41 -3.72 5.22 -13.90
CA ALA A 41 -2.27 5.06 -13.80
C ALA A 41 -1.72 3.90 -14.65
N LEU A 42 -2.58 3.07 -15.26
CA LEU A 42 -2.12 2.02 -16.19
C LEU A 42 -1.70 2.60 -17.54
N ASP A 43 -2.36 3.69 -17.95
CA ASP A 43 -2.10 4.38 -19.22
C ASP A 43 -1.27 5.66 -19.02
N ASP A 44 -1.16 6.16 -17.79
CA ASP A 44 -0.35 7.32 -17.42
C ASP A 44 0.89 6.92 -16.58
N PRO A 45 2.09 6.90 -17.18
CA PRO A 45 3.32 6.52 -16.47
C PRO A 45 3.75 7.56 -15.42
N GLU A 46 3.38 8.82 -15.56
CA GLU A 46 3.70 9.86 -14.58
C GLU A 46 2.82 9.69 -13.34
N GLU A 47 1.54 9.39 -13.55
CA GLU A 47 0.62 9.04 -12.46
C GLU A 47 1.07 7.75 -11.75
N ALA A 48 1.48 6.72 -12.51
CA ALA A 48 2.04 5.50 -11.93
C ALA A 48 3.26 5.76 -11.06
N LEU A 49 4.17 6.62 -11.53
CA LEU A 49 5.36 7.01 -10.79
C LEU A 49 5.02 7.77 -9.50
N LEU A 50 4.01 8.65 -9.55
CA LEU A 50 3.50 9.35 -8.37
C LEU A 50 3.03 8.34 -7.32
N TRP A 51 2.15 7.41 -7.68
CA TRP A 51 1.64 6.38 -6.77
C TRP A 51 2.75 5.49 -6.21
N ALA A 52 3.71 5.07 -7.04
CA ALA A 52 4.84 4.25 -6.61
C ALA A 52 5.74 4.99 -5.61
N THR A 53 6.03 6.27 -5.87
CA THR A 53 6.85 7.12 -4.98
C THR A 53 6.18 7.26 -3.60
N ARG A 54 4.87 7.51 -3.58
CA ARG A 54 4.09 7.62 -2.34
C ARG A 54 4.08 6.31 -1.55
N SER A 55 3.89 5.18 -2.23
CA SER A 55 4.00 3.84 -1.64
C SER A 55 5.38 3.60 -1.02
N PHE A 56 6.44 3.99 -1.72
CA PHE A 56 7.81 3.83 -1.23
C PHE A 56 8.07 4.64 0.05
N LEU A 57 7.65 5.91 0.08
CA LEU A 57 7.78 6.76 1.27
C LEU A 57 7.02 6.19 2.48
N ALA A 58 5.80 5.68 2.29
CA ALA A 58 5.03 5.05 3.36
C ALA A 58 5.76 3.83 3.97
N VAL A 59 6.44 3.04 3.14
CA VAL A 59 7.25 1.90 3.61
C VAL A 59 8.47 2.36 4.41
N GLN A 60 9.17 3.40 3.96
CA GLN A 60 10.33 3.95 4.65
C GLN A 60 9.96 4.44 6.06
N ILE A 61 8.89 5.24 6.16
CA ILE A 61 8.37 5.73 7.44
C ILE A 61 7.98 4.56 8.37
N ALA A 62 7.31 3.53 7.83
CA ALA A 62 6.96 2.36 8.62
C ALA A 62 8.18 1.57 9.12
N ALA A 63 9.25 1.49 8.31
CA ALA A 63 10.49 0.83 8.69
C ALA A 63 11.22 1.57 9.82
N GLU A 64 11.29 2.91 9.73
CA GLU A 64 11.87 3.79 10.76
C GLU A 64 11.13 3.64 12.09
N ASN A 65 9.79 3.77 12.08
CA ASN A 65 8.95 3.59 13.26
C ASN A 65 9.15 2.20 13.91
N ARG A 66 9.32 1.15 13.10
CA ARG A 66 9.59 -0.19 13.61
C ARG A 66 10.97 -0.30 14.26
N ALA A 67 11.97 0.37 13.71
CA ALA A 67 13.32 0.40 14.27
C ALA A 67 13.32 1.10 15.63
N GLU A 68 12.66 2.25 15.76
CA GLU A 68 12.50 2.98 17.01
C GLU A 68 11.74 2.17 18.07
N ALA A 69 10.61 1.56 17.69
CA ALA A 69 9.84 0.72 18.60
C ALA A 69 10.61 -0.52 19.09
N LYS A 70 11.59 -1.00 18.31
CA LYS A 70 12.50 -2.08 18.75
C LYS A 70 13.53 -1.57 19.75
N GLN A 71 14.06 -0.37 19.57
CA GLN A 71 15.02 0.25 20.48
C GLN A 71 14.38 0.57 21.84
N LEU A 72 13.15 1.09 21.86
CA LEU A 72 12.44 1.43 23.11
C LEU A 72 12.07 0.20 23.97
N LYS A 73 12.09 -0.99 23.40
CA LYS A 73 11.80 -2.27 24.09
C LYS A 73 13.04 -2.97 24.62
N THR A 74 14.24 -2.43 24.35
CA THR A 74 15.54 -2.96 24.78
C THR A 74 16.05 -2.12 25.94
#